data_AF-A0A6N8AEI5-F1
#
_entry.id   AF-A0A6N8AEI5-F1
#
_cell.length_a   1.000
_cell.length_b   1.000
_cell.length_c   1.000
_cell.angle_alpha   90.00
_cell.angle_beta   90.00
_cell.angle_gamma   90.00
#
_symmetry.space_group_name_H-M   'P 1'
#
loop_
_entity.id
_entity.type
_entity.pdbx_description
1 polymer ?
#
loop_
_entity_poly.entity_id
_entity_poly.type
_entity_poly.pdbx_seq_one_letter_code
_entity_poly.pdbx_strand_id
1 'polypeptide(L)'
;MRRVFLHLGLHKTGVTAAQSFLFENRELIWPHYALVLPYKTRKTGLADAATRHSLYGTARTLADFGNQMRDFLEATNFGTKRGLILSEENFSGLRPSRNVAVGYEAAPDLAACLVDTIRNRFAGEELDITIYLSLRQRGSWLYSLWAHDLQRLRLVQDFETYRSHLDALPSLRTAAEAIQERLPSIDVQTQWLEEMVDREYGPGSPFAEFLGLRLSKASQLIGPTRANPRLPENTLAQMLQLNRSGLDDTELVRQKAGLIQSAQNSLTATT
;
A
#
# COMPACT_ATOMS: atom_id res chain seq x y z
N MET A 1 -3.94 -6.98 26.83
CA MET A 1 -4.16 -6.80 25.38
C MET A 1 -3.24 -5.75 24.75
N ARG A 2 -2.43 -6.14 23.76
CA ARG A 2 -1.66 -5.26 22.88
C ARG A 2 -2.35 -5.20 21.50
N ARG A 3 -2.59 -4.00 20.98
CA ARG A 3 -3.30 -3.79 19.71
C ARG A 3 -2.33 -3.67 18.54
N VAL A 4 -2.67 -4.30 17.42
CA VAL A 4 -1.87 -4.35 16.20
C VAL A 4 -2.78 -4.01 15.01
N PHE A 5 -2.38 -3.04 14.20
CA PHE A 5 -3.07 -2.66 12.97
C PHE A 5 -2.16 -2.87 11.77
N LEU A 6 -2.54 -3.78 10.90
CA LEU A 6 -1.79 -4.18 9.71
C LEU A 6 -2.50 -3.65 8.46
N HIS A 7 -2.04 -2.51 7.98
CA HIS A 7 -2.46 -1.98 6.69
C HIS A 7 -1.62 -2.59 5.58
N LEU A 8 -2.09 -3.71 5.03
CA LEU A 8 -1.43 -4.41 3.92
C LEU A 8 -1.79 -3.83 2.55
N GLY A 9 -2.68 -2.81 2.54
CA GLY A 9 -3.12 -1.98 1.42
C GLY A 9 -2.82 -2.51 0.03
N LEU A 10 -3.84 -2.81 -0.77
CA LEU A 10 -3.60 -3.23 -2.16
C LEU A 10 -3.07 -2.04 -2.99
N HIS A 11 -2.25 -2.31 -4.01
CA HIS A 11 -1.64 -1.24 -4.79
C HIS A 11 -2.72 -0.35 -5.43
N LYS A 12 -2.51 0.97 -5.35
CA LYS A 12 -3.36 2.02 -5.95
C LYS A 12 -4.75 2.20 -5.32
N THR A 13 -4.90 1.83 -4.05
CA THR A 13 -6.13 2.02 -3.26
C THR A 13 -6.00 3.11 -2.18
N GLY A 14 -5.24 4.18 -2.45
CA GLY A 14 -5.09 5.31 -1.52
C GLY A 14 -3.98 5.18 -0.48
N VAL A 15 -3.15 4.13 -0.60
CA VAL A 15 -2.05 3.82 0.33
C VAL A 15 -1.09 4.99 0.59
N THR A 16 -0.77 5.79 -0.43
CA THR A 16 0.11 6.96 -0.25
C THR A 16 -0.48 8.01 0.70
N ALA A 17 -1.78 8.28 0.61
CA ALA A 17 -2.45 9.22 1.52
C ALA A 17 -2.53 8.66 2.94
N ALA A 18 -2.90 7.39 3.08
CA ALA A 18 -2.88 6.67 4.36
C ALA A 18 -1.50 6.74 5.05
N GLN A 19 -0.43 6.44 4.31
CA GLN A 19 0.94 6.50 4.82
C GLN A 19 1.39 7.93 5.12
N SER A 20 0.94 8.92 4.34
CA SER A 20 1.18 10.33 4.62
C SER A 20 0.55 10.73 5.95
N PHE A 21 -0.72 10.39 6.18
CA PHE A 21 -1.39 10.64 7.45
C PHE A 21 -0.62 10.04 8.63
N LEU A 22 -0.20 8.77 8.53
CA LEU A 22 0.60 8.13 9.57
C LEU A 22 1.94 8.83 9.81
N PHE A 23 2.59 9.31 8.74
CA PHE A 23 3.86 10.02 8.85
C PHE A 23 3.69 11.37 9.53
N GLU A 24 2.70 12.17 9.14
CA GLU A 24 2.48 13.50 9.73
C GLU A 24 2.12 13.39 11.22
N ASN A 25 1.37 12.36 11.60
CA ASN A 25 0.92 12.16 12.98
C ASN A 25 1.86 11.29 13.83
N ARG A 26 3.06 10.95 13.33
CA ARG A 26 3.98 10.00 13.97
C ARG A 26 4.32 10.32 15.43
N GLU A 27 4.39 11.60 15.79
CA GLU A 27 4.72 12.05 17.16
C GLU A 27 3.57 11.80 18.13
N LEU A 28 2.32 11.90 17.66
CA LEU A 28 1.12 11.55 18.43
C LEU A 28 0.95 10.03 18.53
N ILE A 29 1.37 9.29 17.50
CA ILE A 29 1.27 7.82 17.43
C ILE A 29 2.31 7.15 18.31
N TRP A 30 3.56 7.60 18.27
CA TRP A 30 4.72 6.92 18.87
C TRP A 30 4.58 6.57 20.35
N PRO A 31 3.98 7.40 21.23
CA PRO A 31 3.77 7.03 22.62
C PRO A 31 2.91 5.78 22.81
N HIS A 32 2.08 5.43 21.83
CA HIS A 32 1.08 4.37 21.90
C HIS A 32 1.37 3.18 20.98
N TYR A 33 1.98 3.42 19.82
CA TYR A 33 2.24 2.41 18.81
C TYR A 33 3.63 2.59 18.19
N ALA A 34 4.37 1.49 18.05
CA ALA A 34 5.50 1.46 17.13
C ALA A 34 4.96 1.60 15.70
N LEU A 35 5.54 2.51 14.93
CA LEU A 35 5.11 2.82 13.58
C LEU A 35 6.10 2.29 12.54
N VAL A 36 5.62 1.42 11.66
CA VAL A 36 6.34 0.83 10.54
C VAL A 36 5.73 1.33 9.23
N LEU A 37 6.51 2.08 8.47
CA LEU A 37 6.16 2.64 7.17
C LEU A 37 7.10 2.10 6.09
N PRO A 38 6.73 2.19 4.79
CA PRO A 38 7.42 1.44 3.73
C PRO A 38 8.90 1.75 3.56
N TYR A 39 9.34 2.97 3.90
CA TYR A 39 10.75 3.31 3.82
C TYR A 39 11.62 2.38 4.69
N LYS A 40 11.12 1.96 5.87
CA LYS A 40 11.87 1.08 6.77
C LYS A 40 11.99 -0.34 6.21
N THR A 41 10.89 -0.90 5.73
CA THR A 41 10.79 -2.26 5.15
C THR A 41 11.51 -2.37 3.80
N ARG A 42 11.51 -1.30 2.99
CA ARG A 42 12.25 -1.25 1.72
C ARG A 42 13.75 -1.14 1.93
N LYS A 43 14.20 -0.33 2.90
CA LYS A 43 15.63 -0.16 3.21
C LYS A 43 16.28 -1.47 3.68
N THR A 44 15.52 -2.35 4.33
CA THR A 44 16.01 -3.64 4.82
C THR A 44 15.85 -4.79 3.83
N GLY A 45 15.26 -4.56 2.65
CA GLY A 45 14.95 -5.62 1.67
C GLY A 45 13.75 -6.49 2.02
N LEU A 46 13.07 -6.21 3.14
CA LEU A 46 11.91 -6.99 3.62
C LEU A 46 10.71 -6.88 2.67
N ALA A 47 10.46 -5.69 2.10
CA ALA A 47 9.45 -5.52 1.06
C ALA A 47 9.78 -6.34 -0.20
N ASP A 48 11.06 -6.47 -0.55
CA ASP A 48 11.50 -7.27 -1.70
C ASP A 48 11.33 -8.77 -1.43
N ALA A 49 11.49 -9.22 -0.19
CA ALA A 49 11.23 -10.62 0.17
C ALA A 49 9.76 -11.02 -0.06
N ALA A 50 8.81 -10.16 0.33
CA ALA A 50 7.38 -10.38 0.07
C ALA A 50 7.07 -10.44 -1.44
N THR A 51 7.59 -9.48 -2.22
CA THR A 51 7.36 -9.48 -3.68
C THR A 51 8.07 -10.65 -4.38
N ARG A 52 9.25 -11.08 -3.92
CA ARG A 52 9.87 -12.33 -4.39
C ARG A 52 8.99 -13.55 -4.12
N HIS A 53 8.37 -13.65 -2.95
CA HIS A 53 7.46 -14.76 -2.69
C HIS A 53 6.27 -14.74 -3.66
N SER A 54 5.68 -13.58 -3.94
CA SER A 54 4.59 -13.49 -4.93
C SER A 54 4.97 -13.85 -6.37
N LEU A 55 6.26 -13.75 -6.72
CA LEU A 55 6.77 -14.15 -8.03
C LEU A 55 7.05 -15.64 -8.14
N TYR A 56 7.54 -16.25 -7.06
CA TYR A 56 8.03 -17.64 -7.10
C TYR A 56 7.13 -18.64 -6.39
N GLY A 57 6.28 -18.22 -5.45
CA GLY A 57 5.32 -19.06 -4.73
C GLY A 57 5.91 -20.19 -3.88
N THR A 58 7.23 -20.25 -3.68
CA THR A 58 7.87 -21.38 -2.99
C THR A 58 7.86 -21.25 -1.46
N ALA A 59 7.88 -22.38 -0.76
CA ALA A 59 8.07 -22.42 0.70
C ALA A 59 9.38 -21.71 1.14
N ARG A 60 10.44 -21.80 0.33
CA ARG A 60 11.72 -21.12 0.59
C ARG A 60 11.58 -19.59 0.59
N THR A 61 10.86 -19.03 -0.38
CA THR A 61 10.66 -17.57 -0.45
C THR A 61 9.73 -17.06 0.64
N LEU A 62 8.75 -17.87 1.08
CA LEU A 62 7.92 -17.53 2.24
C LEU A 62 8.72 -17.55 3.55
N ALA A 63 9.57 -18.57 3.72
CA ALA A 63 10.46 -18.67 4.88
C ALA A 63 11.44 -17.49 4.94
N ASP A 64 12.00 -17.08 3.80
CA ASP A 64 12.85 -15.88 3.71
C ASP A 64 12.13 -14.61 4.19
N PHE A 65 10.91 -14.36 3.71
CA PHE A 65 10.08 -13.26 4.20
C PHE A 65 9.84 -13.34 5.72
N GLY A 66 9.45 -14.52 6.23
CA GLY A 66 9.21 -14.73 7.64
C GLY A 66 10.46 -14.54 8.51
N ASN A 67 11.64 -14.96 8.04
CA ASN A 67 12.90 -14.77 8.75
C ASN A 67 13.25 -13.27 8.86
N GLN A 68 13.21 -12.56 7.73
CA GLN A 68 13.50 -11.12 7.71
C GLN A 68 12.49 -10.31 8.53
N MET A 69 11.22 -10.74 8.56
CA MET A 69 10.20 -10.11 9.38
C MET A 69 10.50 -10.29 10.88
N ARG A 70 10.96 -11.49 11.30
CA ARG A 70 11.37 -11.71 12.69
C ARG A 70 12.55 -10.82 13.08
N ASP A 71 13.60 -10.80 12.28
CA ASP A 71 14.78 -9.94 12.52
C ASP A 71 14.37 -8.47 12.62
N PHE A 72 13.47 -8.02 11.75
CA PHE A 72 12.92 -6.66 11.77
C PHE A 72 12.13 -6.37 13.05
N LEU A 73 11.27 -7.29 13.50
CA LEU A 73 10.49 -7.15 14.73
C LEU A 73 11.37 -7.20 15.99
N GLU A 74 12.43 -7.99 15.98
CA GLU A 74 13.42 -8.05 17.07
C GLU A 74 14.14 -6.70 17.22
N ALA A 75 14.56 -6.10 16.11
CA ALA A 75 15.19 -4.79 16.08
C ALA A 75 14.23 -3.61 16.37
N THR A 76 12.91 -3.84 16.33
CA THR A 76 11.91 -2.78 16.53
C THR A 76 11.71 -2.48 18.02
N ASN A 77 11.84 -1.21 18.39
CA ASN A 77 11.60 -0.74 19.76
C ASN A 77 10.10 -0.57 20.06
N PHE A 78 9.49 -1.56 20.72
CA PHE A 78 8.12 -1.50 21.22
C PHE A 78 7.97 -0.83 22.59
N GLY A 79 9.08 -0.43 23.24
CA GLY A 79 9.05 -0.01 24.64
C GLY A 79 8.40 -1.06 25.53
N THR A 80 7.74 -0.64 26.60
CA THR A 80 7.08 -1.55 27.55
C THR A 80 5.67 -1.96 27.13
N LYS A 81 4.95 -1.11 26.39
CA LYS A 81 3.51 -1.29 26.14
C LYS A 81 3.02 -0.86 24.75
N ARG A 82 3.89 -0.42 23.83
CA ARG A 82 3.39 0.07 22.53
C ARG A 82 2.78 -1.07 21.73
N GLY A 83 1.66 -0.80 21.09
CA GLY A 83 1.14 -1.64 20.01
C GLY A 83 1.98 -1.50 18.74
N LEU A 84 1.44 -2.01 17.63
CA LEU A 84 2.05 -1.90 16.31
C LEU A 84 1.07 -1.29 15.32
N ILE A 85 1.51 -0.31 14.54
CA ILE A 85 0.87 0.07 13.28
C ILE A 85 1.88 -0.18 12.17
N LEU A 86 1.52 -1.04 11.23
CA LEU A 86 2.34 -1.38 10.06
C LEU A 86 1.57 -1.02 8.80
N SER A 87 2.21 -0.31 7.88
CA SER A 87 1.63 0.06 6.58
C SER A 87 2.65 -0.22 5.48
N GLU A 88 2.41 -1.24 4.65
CA GLU A 88 3.25 -1.61 3.50
C GLU A 88 2.45 -2.43 2.49
N GLU A 89 2.23 -1.86 1.31
CA GLU A 89 1.46 -2.51 0.23
C GLU A 89 2.17 -3.72 -0.40
N ASN A 90 3.51 -3.74 -0.37
CA ASN A 90 4.28 -4.86 -0.93
C ASN A 90 4.12 -6.15 -0.11
N PHE A 91 3.59 -6.07 1.12
CA PHE A 91 3.31 -7.26 1.92
C PHE A 91 2.08 -8.02 1.42
N SER A 92 1.28 -7.44 0.52
CA SER A 92 0.29 -8.19 -0.27
C SER A 92 0.89 -8.84 -1.51
N GLY A 93 2.21 -8.73 -1.73
CA GLY A 93 2.90 -9.24 -2.90
C GLY A 93 3.07 -8.19 -4.01
N LEU A 94 3.56 -8.63 -5.16
CA LEU A 94 3.86 -7.78 -6.31
C LEU A 94 2.57 -7.26 -6.94
N ARG A 95 2.58 -5.98 -7.34
CA ARG A 95 1.41 -5.35 -7.98
C ARG A 95 0.91 -6.14 -9.20
N PRO A 96 -0.41 -6.24 -9.46
CA PRO A 96 -0.93 -7.13 -10.49
C PRO A 96 -0.50 -6.78 -11.92
N SER A 97 -0.23 -5.51 -12.21
CA SER A 97 0.30 -5.11 -13.53
C SER A 97 1.72 -5.62 -13.80
N ARG A 98 2.42 -6.10 -12.77
CA ARG A 98 3.72 -6.76 -12.83
C ARG A 98 3.63 -8.25 -12.49
N ASN A 99 2.44 -8.72 -12.13
CA ASN A 99 2.15 -10.10 -11.76
C ASN A 99 0.86 -10.57 -12.46
N VAL A 100 0.81 -10.40 -13.78
CA VAL A 100 -0.43 -10.50 -14.58
C VAL A 100 -1.05 -11.90 -14.62
N ALA A 101 -0.29 -12.94 -14.27
CA ALA A 101 -0.78 -14.31 -14.26
C ALA A 101 -1.66 -14.62 -13.04
N VAL A 102 -1.33 -14.05 -11.88
CA VAL A 102 -1.90 -14.46 -10.59
C VAL A 102 -2.34 -13.30 -9.69
N GLY A 103 -1.93 -12.07 -10.00
CA GLY A 103 -2.27 -10.88 -9.24
C GLY A 103 -1.79 -10.95 -7.79
N TYR A 104 -2.73 -11.11 -6.86
CA TYR A 104 -2.52 -11.13 -5.41
C TYR A 104 -2.65 -12.53 -4.78
N GLU A 105 -2.51 -13.60 -5.55
CA GLU A 105 -2.64 -14.99 -5.05
C GLU A 105 -1.76 -15.29 -3.82
N ALA A 106 -0.59 -14.67 -3.70
CA ALA A 106 0.32 -14.86 -2.56
C ALA A 106 -0.06 -14.06 -1.29
N ALA A 107 -1.01 -13.12 -1.39
CA ALA A 107 -1.36 -12.24 -0.27
C ALA A 107 -1.85 -12.99 1.00
N PRO A 108 -2.66 -14.06 0.90
CA PRO A 108 -3.09 -14.83 2.06
C PRO A 108 -1.92 -15.47 2.82
N ASP A 109 -0.96 -16.07 2.10
CA ASP A 109 0.20 -16.72 2.75
C ASP A 109 1.16 -15.70 3.35
N LEU A 110 1.37 -14.56 2.69
CA LEU A 110 2.15 -13.45 3.25
C LEU A 110 1.49 -12.87 4.51
N ALA A 111 0.17 -12.66 4.49
CA ALA A 111 -0.59 -12.18 5.64
C ALA A 111 -0.51 -13.18 6.81
N ALA A 112 -0.66 -14.48 6.55
CA ALA A 112 -0.55 -15.51 7.57
C ALA A 112 0.84 -15.55 8.19
N CYS A 113 1.88 -15.54 7.35
CA CYS A 113 3.27 -15.48 7.82
C CYS A 113 3.53 -14.23 8.68
N LEU A 114 3.03 -13.07 8.25
CA LEU A 114 3.15 -11.83 9.02
C LEU A 114 2.46 -11.94 10.40
N VAL A 115 1.23 -12.42 10.44
CA VAL A 115 0.48 -12.61 11.71
C VAL A 115 1.22 -13.56 12.64
N ASP A 116 1.75 -14.67 12.11
CA ASP A 116 2.49 -15.66 12.91
C ASP A 116 3.80 -15.06 13.47
N THR A 117 4.54 -14.30 12.68
CA THR A 117 5.76 -13.62 13.17
C THR A 117 5.47 -12.59 14.25
N ILE A 118 4.35 -11.87 14.16
CA ILE A 118 3.91 -10.91 15.19
C ILE A 118 3.47 -11.64 16.47
N ARG A 119 2.69 -12.72 16.35
CA ARG A 119 2.28 -13.57 17.49
C ARG A 119 3.50 -14.12 18.21
N ASN A 120 4.50 -14.59 17.47
CA ASN A 120 5.75 -15.09 18.03
C ASN A 120 6.54 -13.97 18.72
N ARG A 121 6.60 -12.76 18.15
CA ARG A 121 7.31 -11.62 18.75
C ARG A 121 6.76 -11.22 20.12
N PHE A 122 5.46 -11.38 20.32
CA PHE A 122 4.74 -11.04 21.55
C PHE A 122 4.19 -12.29 22.25
N ALA A 123 4.89 -13.42 22.15
CA ALA A 123 4.49 -14.66 22.78
C ALA A 123 4.24 -14.46 24.29
N GLY A 124 3.10 -14.96 24.78
CA GLY A 124 2.65 -14.78 26.16
C GLY A 124 1.84 -13.50 26.41
N GLU A 125 1.69 -12.62 25.43
CA GLU A 125 0.78 -11.48 25.49
C GLU A 125 -0.52 -11.77 24.73
N GLU A 126 -1.62 -11.23 25.22
CA GLU A 126 -2.88 -11.19 24.50
C GLU A 126 -2.82 -10.13 23.39
N LEU A 127 -3.07 -10.54 22.14
CA LEU A 127 -3.01 -9.68 20.96
C LEU A 127 -4.40 -9.46 20.35
N ASP A 128 -4.67 -8.21 20.02
CA ASP A 128 -5.81 -7.78 19.21
C ASP A 128 -5.26 -7.30 17.85
N ILE A 129 -5.39 -8.14 16.82
CA ILE A 129 -4.82 -7.90 15.49
C ILE A 129 -5.95 -7.63 14.50
N THR A 130 -5.90 -6.47 13.87
CA THR A 130 -6.75 -6.10 12.73
C THR A 130 -5.90 -6.00 11.48
N ILE A 131 -6.32 -6.65 10.40
CA ILE A 131 -5.81 -6.41 9.05
C ILE A 131 -6.77 -5.45 8.36
N TYR A 132 -6.24 -4.36 7.80
CA TYR A 132 -7.03 -3.38 7.07
C TYR A 132 -6.59 -3.31 5.61
N LEU A 133 -7.55 -3.43 4.70
CA LEU A 133 -7.36 -3.38 3.25
C LEU A 133 -8.29 -2.34 2.66
N SER A 134 -7.74 -1.24 2.16
CA SER A 134 -8.52 -0.34 1.31
C SER A 134 -8.69 -0.95 -0.09
N LEU A 135 -9.91 -0.87 -0.61
CA LEU A 135 -10.32 -1.32 -1.93
C LEU A 135 -10.54 -0.13 -2.85
N ARG A 136 -10.73 -0.40 -4.14
CA ARG A 136 -11.06 0.63 -5.14
C ARG A 136 -11.87 0.04 -6.26
N GLN A 137 -12.82 0.79 -6.81
CA GLN A 137 -13.64 0.32 -7.92
C GLN A 137 -12.77 -0.09 -9.11
N ARG A 138 -13.11 -1.22 -9.75
CA ARG A 138 -12.23 -1.91 -10.72
C ARG A 138 -11.74 -0.99 -11.85
N GLY A 139 -12.64 -0.23 -12.48
CA GLY A 139 -12.28 0.70 -13.55
C GLY A 139 -11.28 1.77 -13.07
N SER A 140 -11.61 2.44 -11.96
CA SER A 140 -10.75 3.46 -11.33
C SER A 140 -9.40 2.90 -10.88
N TRP A 141 -9.38 1.65 -10.41
CA TRP A 141 -8.16 0.95 -9.99
C TRP A 141 -7.25 0.62 -11.18
N LEU A 142 -7.79 -0.02 -12.22
CA LEU A 142 -7.04 -0.36 -13.43
C LEU A 142 -6.51 0.90 -14.12
N TYR A 143 -7.30 1.98 -14.17
CA TYR A 143 -6.86 3.26 -14.69
C TYR A 143 -5.68 3.83 -13.89
N SER A 144 -5.73 3.73 -12.56
CA SER A 144 -4.65 4.19 -11.70
C SER A 144 -3.37 3.37 -11.85
N LEU A 145 -3.49 2.06 -12.06
CA LEU A 145 -2.36 1.19 -12.40
C LEU A 145 -1.77 1.57 -13.77
N TRP A 146 -2.60 1.72 -14.80
CA TRP A 146 -2.19 2.15 -16.14
C TRP A 146 -1.44 3.47 -16.10
N ALA A 147 -2.03 4.51 -15.49
CA ALA A 147 -1.43 5.82 -15.38
C ALA A 147 -0.09 5.79 -14.63
N HIS A 148 0.05 4.92 -13.62
CA HIS A 148 1.30 4.73 -12.91
C HIS A 148 2.37 4.06 -13.75
N ASP A 149 2.02 2.97 -14.44
CA ASP A 149 2.97 2.26 -15.29
C ASP A 149 3.36 3.09 -16.52
N LEU A 150 2.46 3.93 -17.03
CA LEU A 150 2.75 4.90 -18.08
C LEU A 150 3.84 5.89 -17.66
N GLN A 151 3.79 6.37 -16.41
CA GLN A 151 4.80 7.27 -15.85
C GLN A 151 6.13 6.53 -15.61
N ARG A 152 6.08 5.33 -15.02
CA ARG A 152 7.27 4.62 -14.51
C ARG A 152 7.97 3.74 -15.54
N LEU A 153 7.26 3.27 -16.57
CA LEU A 153 7.74 2.31 -17.55
C LEU A 153 7.51 2.86 -18.97
N ARG A 154 8.18 2.28 -19.96
CA ARG A 154 7.90 2.52 -21.38
C ARG A 154 6.65 1.75 -21.82
N LEU A 155 5.51 2.04 -21.18
CA LEU A 155 4.22 1.42 -21.52
C LEU A 155 3.64 2.09 -22.77
N VAL A 156 3.52 1.32 -23.85
CA VAL A 156 3.02 1.81 -25.16
C VAL A 156 1.55 1.51 -25.40
N GLN A 157 0.92 0.75 -24.52
CA GLN A 157 -0.49 0.37 -24.59
C GLN A 157 -1.37 1.53 -24.09
N ASP A 158 -2.46 1.78 -24.81
CA ASP A 158 -3.54 2.64 -24.29
C ASP A 158 -4.30 1.94 -23.16
N PHE A 159 -5.22 2.68 -22.54
CA PHE A 159 -5.94 2.17 -21.38
C PHE A 159 -6.82 0.96 -21.71
N GLU A 160 -7.51 0.93 -22.86
CA GLU A 160 -8.38 -0.20 -23.21
C GLU A 160 -7.59 -1.48 -23.46
N THR A 161 -6.47 -1.39 -24.19
CA THR A 161 -5.57 -2.53 -24.40
C THR A 161 -5.01 -3.01 -23.06
N TYR A 162 -4.53 -2.09 -22.22
CA TYR A 162 -4.01 -2.40 -20.90
C TYR A 162 -5.05 -3.06 -19.98
N ARG A 163 -6.29 -2.55 -19.99
CA ARG A 163 -7.41 -3.09 -19.22
C ARG A 163 -7.72 -4.52 -19.64
N SER A 164 -7.80 -4.78 -20.94
CA SER A 164 -8.10 -6.12 -21.47
C SER A 164 -7.08 -7.18 -21.01
N HIS A 165 -5.80 -6.82 -20.89
CA HIS A 165 -4.75 -7.71 -20.38
C HIS A 165 -4.91 -8.08 -18.90
N LEU A 166 -5.63 -7.27 -18.13
CA LEU A 166 -5.85 -7.48 -16.70
C LEU A 166 -7.28 -7.97 -16.42
N ASP A 167 -8.12 -8.17 -17.44
CA ASP A 167 -9.53 -8.54 -17.27
C ASP A 167 -9.71 -9.89 -16.56
N ALA A 168 -8.81 -10.85 -16.80
CA ALA A 168 -8.83 -12.16 -16.14
C ALA A 168 -8.38 -12.14 -14.66
N LEU A 169 -7.78 -11.05 -14.19
CA LEU A 169 -7.29 -11.00 -12.81
C LEU A 169 -8.44 -10.89 -11.80
N PRO A 170 -8.33 -11.60 -10.66
CA PRO A 170 -9.27 -11.49 -9.56
C PRO A 170 -9.49 -10.04 -9.11
N SER A 171 -10.66 -9.77 -8.57
CA SER A 171 -10.95 -8.44 -8.01
C SER A 171 -10.15 -8.20 -6.71
N LEU A 172 -9.99 -6.93 -6.34
CA LEU A 172 -9.40 -6.56 -5.05
C LEU A 172 -10.20 -7.15 -3.86
N ARG A 173 -11.51 -7.26 -4.01
CA ARG A 173 -12.40 -7.86 -3.01
C ARG A 173 -12.11 -9.36 -2.84
N THR A 174 -11.93 -10.07 -3.95
CA THR A 174 -11.57 -11.49 -3.95
C THR A 174 -10.23 -11.73 -3.23
N ALA A 175 -9.25 -10.86 -3.43
CA ALA A 175 -7.98 -10.95 -2.69
C ALA A 175 -8.16 -10.73 -1.17
N ALA A 176 -9.02 -9.79 -0.77
CA ALA A 176 -9.32 -9.56 0.64
C ALA A 176 -10.09 -10.72 1.28
N GLU A 177 -11.05 -11.30 0.57
CA GLU A 177 -11.79 -12.50 0.98
C GLU A 177 -10.86 -13.69 1.19
N ALA A 178 -9.92 -13.93 0.28
CA ALA A 178 -8.92 -14.99 0.42
C ALA A 178 -8.03 -14.80 1.66
N ILE A 179 -7.69 -13.56 2.03
CA ILE A 179 -6.96 -13.27 3.28
C ILE A 179 -7.82 -13.61 4.51
N GLN A 180 -9.10 -13.22 4.50
CA GLN A 180 -10.03 -13.52 5.59
C GLN A 180 -10.26 -15.03 5.75
N GLU A 181 -10.39 -15.77 4.66
CA GLU A 181 -10.54 -17.24 4.66
C GLU A 181 -9.30 -17.93 5.21
N ARG A 182 -8.10 -17.42 4.88
CA ARG A 182 -6.83 -17.94 5.39
C ARG A 182 -6.65 -17.69 6.89
N LEU A 183 -7.27 -16.64 7.41
CA LEU A 183 -7.12 -16.14 8.77
C LEU A 183 -8.49 -15.92 9.45
N PRO A 184 -9.29 -16.98 9.68
CA PRO A 184 -10.66 -16.85 10.17
C PRO A 184 -10.76 -16.28 11.59
N SER A 185 -9.67 -16.32 12.36
CA SER A 185 -9.60 -15.77 13.73
C SER A 185 -9.12 -14.31 13.77
N ILE A 186 -8.80 -13.70 12.63
CA ILE A 186 -8.28 -12.33 12.55
C ILE A 186 -9.38 -11.45 11.97
N ASP A 187 -9.53 -10.26 12.53
CA ASP A 187 -10.44 -9.25 12.01
C ASP A 187 -9.85 -8.63 10.73
N VAL A 188 -10.40 -8.98 9.57
CA VAL A 188 -10.02 -8.40 8.27
C VAL A 188 -11.08 -7.38 7.85
N GLN A 189 -10.71 -6.11 7.99
CA GLN A 189 -11.56 -4.99 7.63
C GLN A 189 -11.26 -4.49 6.22
N THR A 190 -12.32 -4.15 5.48
CA THR A 190 -12.20 -3.56 4.15
C THR A 190 -13.04 -2.29 4.02
N GLN A 191 -12.57 -1.33 3.23
CA GLN A 191 -13.34 -0.13 2.91
C GLN A 191 -13.02 0.35 1.50
N TRP A 192 -14.01 0.86 0.76
CA TRP A 192 -13.79 1.41 -0.56
C TRP A 192 -13.19 2.81 -0.49
N LEU A 193 -12.18 3.07 -1.33
CA LEU A 193 -11.52 4.37 -1.40
C LEU A 193 -12.51 5.48 -1.74
N GLU A 194 -13.48 5.20 -2.60
CA GLU A 194 -14.53 6.13 -3.02
C GLU A 194 -15.40 6.60 -1.84
N GLU A 195 -15.60 5.77 -0.81
CA GLU A 195 -16.36 6.09 0.41
C GLU A 195 -15.52 6.87 1.42
N MET A 196 -14.19 6.88 1.27
CA MET A 196 -13.29 7.56 2.18
C MET A 196 -13.05 9.03 1.82
N VAL A 197 -13.36 9.45 0.59
CA VAL A 197 -13.03 10.80 0.09
C VAL A 197 -13.65 11.90 0.97
N ASP A 198 -14.87 11.69 1.46
CA ASP A 198 -15.60 12.69 2.24
C ASP A 198 -15.36 12.57 3.75
N ARG A 199 -14.52 11.62 4.19
CA ARG A 199 -14.16 11.48 5.61
C ARG A 199 -13.11 12.53 5.97
N GLU A 200 -13.14 12.97 7.23
CA GLU A 200 -12.29 14.04 7.77
C GLU A 200 -10.80 13.93 7.38
N TYR A 201 -10.24 12.70 7.40
CA TYR A 201 -8.84 12.45 7.06
C TYR A 201 -8.66 11.61 5.79
N GLY A 202 -9.71 11.47 4.98
CA GLY A 202 -9.66 10.65 3.78
C GLY A 202 -9.26 9.19 4.09
N PRO A 203 -8.30 8.62 3.34
CA PRO A 203 -7.68 7.31 3.65
C PRO A 203 -6.94 7.23 5.00
N GLY A 204 -6.78 8.35 5.71
CA GLY A 204 -6.24 8.41 7.07
C GLY A 204 -7.27 8.06 8.16
N SER A 205 -8.57 8.17 7.87
CA SER A 205 -9.64 8.02 8.88
C SER A 205 -9.64 6.69 9.62
N PRO A 206 -9.45 5.52 8.98
CA PRO A 206 -9.34 4.24 9.69
C PRO A 206 -8.24 4.22 10.76
N PHE A 207 -7.12 4.93 10.52
CA PHE A 207 -6.05 5.04 11.50
C PHE A 207 -6.42 5.98 12.64
N ALA A 208 -7.08 7.11 12.35
CA ALA A 208 -7.57 8.01 13.40
C ALA A 208 -8.55 7.29 14.35
N GLU A 209 -9.48 6.52 13.78
CA GLU A 209 -10.40 5.64 14.51
C GLU A 209 -9.68 4.59 15.33
N PHE A 210 -8.71 3.88 14.73
CA PHE A 210 -7.93 2.87 15.43
C PHE A 210 -7.14 3.46 16.60
N LEU A 211 -6.55 4.65 16.45
CA LEU A 211 -5.80 5.31 17.52
C LEU A 211 -6.67 5.62 18.73
N GLY A 212 -7.98 5.88 18.54
CA GLY A 212 -8.94 6.09 19.62
C GLY A 212 -8.51 7.20 20.59
N LEU A 213 -7.88 8.26 20.08
CA LEU A 213 -7.36 9.34 20.92
C LEU A 213 -8.49 10.11 21.59
N ARG A 214 -8.25 10.58 22.82
CA ARG A 214 -9.15 11.54 23.48
C ARG A 214 -9.28 12.80 22.63
N LEU A 215 -10.44 13.46 22.68
CA LEU A 215 -10.78 14.62 21.85
C LEU A 215 -9.66 15.68 21.77
N SER A 216 -9.03 16.02 22.90
CA SER A 216 -7.96 17.02 22.96
C SER A 216 -6.67 16.64 22.21
N LYS A 217 -6.42 15.34 22.03
CA LYS A 217 -5.32 14.83 21.19
C LYS A 217 -5.80 14.58 19.76
N ALA A 218 -7.03 14.13 19.57
CA ALA A 218 -7.62 13.92 18.25
C ALA A 218 -7.65 15.22 17.44
N SER A 219 -7.97 16.35 18.08
CA SER A 219 -7.96 17.68 17.44
C SER A 219 -6.57 18.16 16.97
N GLN A 220 -5.50 17.45 17.33
CA GLN A 220 -4.14 17.74 16.88
C GLN A 220 -3.74 16.88 15.66
N LEU A 221 -4.61 15.94 15.24
CA LEU A 221 -4.36 15.15 14.06
C LEU A 221 -4.39 16.03 12.82
N ILE A 222 -3.40 15.85 11.96
CA ILE A 222 -3.29 16.55 10.69
C ILE A 222 -3.65 15.59 9.57
N GLY A 223 -4.44 16.07 8.61
CA GLY A 223 -4.76 15.31 7.40
C GLY A 223 -3.52 14.95 6.57
N PRO A 224 -3.66 14.03 5.60
CA PRO A 224 -2.55 13.66 4.73
C PRO A 224 -2.08 14.85 3.87
N THR A 225 -0.81 15.21 3.97
CA THR A 225 -0.17 16.26 3.13
C THR A 225 0.16 15.76 1.73
N ARG A 226 0.31 14.45 1.55
CA ARG A 226 0.59 13.81 0.26
C ARG A 226 -0.59 12.97 -0.17
N ALA A 227 -1.27 13.43 -1.21
CA ALA A 227 -2.10 12.61 -2.06
C ALA A 227 -1.38 12.39 -3.40
N ASN A 228 -1.76 11.34 -4.13
CA ASN A 228 -1.26 11.10 -5.48
C ASN A 228 -2.39 11.47 -6.46
N PRO A 229 -2.60 12.78 -6.74
CA PRO A 229 -3.73 13.22 -7.54
C PRO A 229 -3.66 12.61 -8.93
N ARG A 230 -4.84 12.43 -9.54
CA ARG A 230 -4.93 11.96 -10.92
C ARG A 230 -4.32 13.02 -11.84
N LEU A 231 -3.36 12.61 -12.68
CA LEU A 231 -2.86 13.49 -13.73
C LEU A 231 -3.97 13.80 -14.74
N PRO A 232 -4.02 15.03 -15.28
CA PRO A 232 -4.95 15.39 -16.34
C PRO A 232 -4.85 14.46 -17.56
N GLU A 233 -5.96 14.24 -18.26
CA GLU A 233 -6.01 13.28 -19.38
C GLU A 233 -5.09 13.68 -20.54
N ASN A 234 -4.97 14.99 -20.82
CA ASN A 234 -4.02 15.50 -21.81
C ASN A 234 -2.57 15.17 -21.45
N THR A 235 -2.21 15.21 -20.17
CA THR A 235 -0.88 14.87 -19.66
C THR A 235 -0.60 13.39 -19.86
N LEU A 236 -1.58 12.52 -19.56
CA LEU A 236 -1.45 11.08 -19.78
C LEU A 236 -1.38 10.74 -21.28
N ALA A 237 -2.11 11.44 -22.14
CA ALA A 237 -2.01 11.27 -23.58
C ALA A 237 -0.61 11.65 -24.12
N GLN A 238 -0.04 12.77 -23.66
CA GLN A 238 1.33 13.18 -23.99
C GLN A 238 2.36 12.16 -23.46
N MET A 239 2.16 11.64 -22.25
CA MET A 239 3.01 10.59 -21.67
C MET A 239 3.04 9.32 -22.56
N LEU A 240 1.88 8.93 -23.09
CA LEU A 240 1.76 7.80 -24.00
C LEU A 240 2.47 8.04 -25.33
N GLN A 241 2.37 9.27 -25.87
CA GLN A 241 3.13 9.65 -27.07
C GLN A 241 4.64 9.58 -26.83
N LEU A 242 5.12 10.07 -25.67
CA LEU A 242 6.54 9.95 -25.29
C LEU A 242 6.96 8.48 -25.22
N ASN A 243 6.16 7.61 -24.60
CA ASN A 243 6.46 6.17 -24.53
C ASN A 243 6.53 5.48 -25.90
N ARG A 244 5.75 5.96 -26.87
CA ARG A 244 5.73 5.45 -28.25
C ARG A 244 6.79 6.07 -29.15
N SER A 245 7.50 7.08 -28.67
CA SER A 245 8.54 7.77 -29.44
C SER A 245 9.81 6.93 -29.58
N GLY A 246 10.68 7.34 -30.51
CA GLY A 246 12.02 6.77 -30.67
C GLY A 246 13.08 7.34 -29.72
N LEU A 247 12.69 8.06 -28.65
CA LEU A 247 13.64 8.61 -27.69
C LEU A 247 14.41 7.48 -26.98
N ASP A 248 15.69 7.73 -26.69
CA ASP A 248 16.44 6.86 -25.78
C ASP A 248 15.87 6.94 -24.35
N ASP A 249 16.25 5.98 -23.50
CA ASP A 249 15.70 5.89 -22.15
C ASP A 249 16.04 7.09 -21.26
N THR A 250 17.22 7.68 -21.43
CA THR A 250 17.65 8.82 -20.60
C THR A 250 16.79 10.04 -20.92
N GLU A 251 16.63 10.32 -22.21
CA GLU A 251 15.82 11.43 -22.70
C GLU A 251 14.33 11.22 -22.41
N LEU A 252 13.82 10.00 -22.58
CA LEU A 252 12.44 9.64 -22.23
C LEU A 252 12.15 9.90 -20.75
N VAL A 253 13.03 9.45 -19.85
CA VAL A 253 12.89 9.68 -18.41
C VAL A 253 12.88 11.19 -18.10
N ARG A 254 13.79 11.95 -18.72
CA ARG A 254 13.87 13.41 -18.54
C ARG A 254 12.59 14.11 -18.98
N GLN A 255 12.07 13.80 -20.18
CA GLN A 255 10.86 14.43 -20.69
C GLN A 255 9.61 14.09 -19.87
N LYS A 256 9.48 12.82 -19.44
CA LYS A 256 8.40 12.43 -18.54
C LYS A 256 8.44 13.17 -17.20
N ALA A 257 9.62 13.31 -16.62
CA ALA A 257 9.78 14.05 -15.37
C ALA A 257 9.34 15.51 -15.53
N GLY A 258 9.75 16.17 -16.62
CA GLY A 258 9.30 17.53 -16.94
C GLY A 258 7.79 17.64 -17.12
N LEU A 259 7.17 16.68 -17.81
CA LEU A 259 5.73 16.65 -18.03
C LEU A 259 4.94 16.49 -16.71
N ILE A 260 5.39 15.60 -15.82
CA ILE A 260 4.78 15.40 -14.49
C ILE A 260 4.89 16.68 -13.66
N GLN A 261 6.07 17.31 -13.63
CA GLN A 261 6.30 18.52 -12.85
C GLN A 261 5.39 19.67 -13.33
N SER A 262 5.28 19.88 -14.63
CA SER A 262 4.40 20.89 -15.21
C SER A 262 2.93 20.65 -14.84
N ALA A 263 2.47 19.40 -14.96
CA ALA A 263 1.09 19.05 -14.59
C ALA A 263 0.81 19.26 -13.10
N GLN A 264 1.75 18.93 -12.23
CA GLN A 264 1.64 19.16 -10.79
C GLN A 264 1.58 20.65 -10.45
N ASN A 265 2.43 21.46 -11.07
CA ASN A 265 2.43 22.92 -10.87
C ASN A 265 1.10 23.55 -11.30
N SER A 266 0.52 23.11 -12.43
CA SER A 266 -0.78 23.61 -12.89
C SER A 266 -1.92 23.22 -11.94
N LEU A 267 -1.87 22.03 -11.34
CA LEU A 267 -2.88 21.60 -10.36
C LEU A 267 -2.82 22.46 -9.09
N THR A 268 -1.61 22.75 -8.58
CA THR A 268 -1.42 23.59 -7.39
C THR A 268 -1.77 25.06 -7.62
N ALA A 269 -1.59 25.58 -8.84
CA ALA A 269 -1.97 26.95 -9.18
C ALA A 269 -3.49 27.16 -9.33
N THR A 270 -4.27 26.08 -9.43
CA THR A 270 -5.73 26.13 -9.64
C THR A 270 -6.53 25.88 -8.34
N THR A 271 -5.85 25.56 -7.24
CA THR A 271 -6.42 25.33 -5.90
C THR A 271 -6.09 26.47 -4.96
#